data_AF-A0A2E4NC42-F1
#
_entry.id   AF-A0A2E4NC42-F1
#
_cell.length_a   1.000
_cell.length_b   1.000
_cell.length_c   1.000
_cell.angle_alpha   90.00
_cell.angle_beta   90.00
_cell.angle_gamma   90.00
#
_symmetry.space_group_name_H-M   'P 1'
#
loop_
_entity.id
_entity.type
_entity.pdbx_description
1 polymer ?
#
loop_
_entity_poly.entity_id
_entity_poly.type
_entity_poly.pdbx_seq_one_letter_code
_entity_poly.pdbx_strand_id
1 'polypeptide(L)'
;MSGLALYRGFTRIGMPMARLLLRRRLAKGKEDAARIGEREGIASLTRPEGPVAWLHAASVGEAQSALILIEKLLSENRELRILVTTGTVTSASYLKDRLPNRAFHQYLPLDCPQWVNRFLNHWKPDIAIWMESEFWPNLIVETKRRDIPALLVNARMSANSLRAWQRMNGMAKYLISGFRLCLAQTEYQAELLQKFGAMNVSCVGNLKYSAAPLAVVEQDLEALQSEIGIRPVWVAASTHAGEEVLASNAHTALLADIPELLTIIVPRHPSRAANIETTLSQRGHNCIRRSTGKRIELDTAIYIADTLGELGLFYRLARISYIGGSMSHHGGHNPLEAAQLGCAVIHGPDMDNFSSVAAALASSHGSVVVGTAQELAHAIRELFEDREFLVGQTARAAAVAETNRGVVDSVYAAIAPAVHEALRGGGIAGS
;
A
#
# COMPACT_ATOMS: atom_id res chain seq x y z
N MET A 1 -4.35 -40.00 9.16
CA MET A 1 -4.31 -39.21 7.89
C MET A 1 -3.70 -37.85 8.21
N SER A 2 -2.73 -37.37 7.43
CA SER A 2 -2.19 -36.02 7.63
C SER A 2 -3.32 -34.99 7.47
N GLY A 3 -3.31 -33.91 8.27
CA GLY A 3 -4.33 -32.84 8.17
C GLY A 3 -4.46 -32.28 6.75
N LEU A 4 -3.34 -32.31 6.00
CA LEU A 4 -3.30 -31.98 4.58
C LEU A 4 -4.15 -32.95 3.74
N ALA A 5 -4.01 -34.27 3.88
CA ALA A 5 -4.79 -35.24 3.11
C ALA A 5 -6.31 -35.07 3.35
N LEU A 6 -6.72 -34.79 4.59
CA LEU A 6 -8.12 -34.48 4.93
C LEU A 6 -8.60 -33.19 4.25
N TYR A 7 -7.80 -32.12 4.30
CA TYR A 7 -8.10 -30.86 3.61
C TYR A 7 -8.27 -31.06 2.10
N ARG A 8 -7.35 -31.80 1.47
CA ARG A 8 -7.39 -32.13 0.03
C ARG A 8 -8.64 -32.94 -0.34
N GLY A 9 -9.01 -33.92 0.48
CA GLY A 9 -10.23 -34.71 0.30
C GLY A 9 -11.49 -33.86 0.42
N PHE A 10 -11.58 -33.03 1.47
CA PHE A 10 -12.72 -32.16 1.72
C PHE A 10 -12.93 -31.14 0.60
N THR A 11 -11.88 -30.44 0.18
CA THR A 11 -11.93 -29.45 -0.91
C THR A 11 -12.26 -30.07 -2.27
N ARG A 12 -11.87 -31.33 -2.51
CA ARG A 12 -12.27 -32.08 -3.71
C ARG A 12 -13.76 -32.44 -3.70
N ILE A 13 -14.29 -32.93 -2.59
CA ILE A 13 -15.72 -33.31 -2.49
C ILE A 13 -16.61 -32.06 -2.45
N GLY A 14 -16.12 -30.96 -1.87
CA GLY A 14 -16.85 -29.70 -1.69
C GLY A 14 -17.08 -28.85 -2.94
N MET A 15 -16.58 -29.23 -4.12
CA MET A 15 -16.71 -28.40 -5.33
C MET A 15 -18.15 -28.02 -5.71
N PRO A 16 -19.18 -28.91 -5.63
CA PRO A 16 -20.56 -28.51 -5.90
C PRO A 16 -21.06 -27.43 -4.94
N MET A 17 -20.70 -27.53 -3.65
CA MET A 17 -21.01 -26.52 -2.66
C MET A 17 -20.28 -25.21 -2.94
N ALA A 18 -19.00 -25.28 -3.34
CA ALA A 18 -18.22 -24.10 -3.72
C ALA A 18 -18.87 -23.35 -4.91
N ARG A 19 -19.37 -24.07 -5.92
CA ARG A 19 -20.16 -23.47 -7.02
C ARG A 19 -21.43 -22.77 -6.53
N LEU A 20 -22.15 -23.39 -5.60
CA LEU A 20 -23.34 -22.77 -5.00
C LEU A 20 -22.98 -21.49 -4.22
N LEU A 21 -21.88 -21.51 -3.47
CA LEU A 21 -21.37 -20.34 -2.75
C LEU A 21 -20.95 -19.23 -3.71
N LEU A 22 -20.29 -19.56 -4.82
CA LEU A 22 -19.94 -18.60 -5.87
C LEU A 22 -21.21 -17.94 -6.47
N ARG A 23 -22.25 -18.72 -6.79
CA ARG A 23 -23.54 -18.18 -7.27
C ARG A 23 -24.18 -17.23 -6.24
N ARG A 24 -24.16 -17.60 -4.96
CA ARG A 24 -24.67 -16.75 -3.87
C ARG A 24 -23.86 -15.46 -3.69
N ARG A 25 -22.53 -15.53 -3.84
CA ARG A 25 -21.65 -14.35 -3.76
C ARG A 25 -21.82 -13.45 -4.97
N LEU A 26 -22.00 -14.02 -6.15
CA LEU A 26 -22.32 -13.30 -7.38
C LEU A 26 -23.64 -12.51 -7.22
N ALA A 27 -24.69 -13.14 -6.70
CA ALA A 27 -25.96 -12.47 -6.42
C ALA A 27 -25.85 -11.31 -5.42
N LYS A 28 -24.77 -11.26 -4.63
CA LYS A 28 -24.46 -10.19 -3.67
C LYS A 28 -23.44 -9.17 -4.21
N GLY A 29 -23.10 -9.23 -5.50
CA GLY A 29 -22.10 -8.34 -6.12
C GLY A 29 -20.66 -8.57 -5.63
N LYS A 30 -20.37 -9.72 -5.01
CA LYS A 30 -19.04 -10.05 -4.47
C LYS A 30 -18.15 -10.85 -5.43
N GLU A 31 -18.65 -11.12 -6.63
CA GLU A 31 -17.93 -11.78 -7.72
C GLU A 31 -18.22 -11.07 -9.04
N ASP A 32 -17.35 -11.26 -10.02
CA ASP A 32 -17.51 -10.76 -11.38
C ASP A 32 -18.19 -11.84 -12.25
N ALA A 33 -19.37 -11.50 -12.80
CA ALA A 33 -20.17 -12.43 -13.60
C ALA A 33 -19.43 -12.92 -14.85
N ALA A 34 -18.71 -12.03 -15.53
CA ALA A 34 -18.01 -12.34 -16.78
C ALA A 34 -16.77 -13.21 -16.53
N ARG A 35 -16.22 -13.15 -15.32
CA ARG A 35 -14.94 -13.77 -14.96
C ARG A 35 -15.08 -14.90 -13.93
N ILE A 36 -16.29 -15.33 -13.61
CA ILE A 36 -16.55 -16.33 -12.57
C ILE A 36 -15.86 -17.68 -12.84
N GLY A 37 -15.63 -18.01 -14.12
CA GLY A 37 -14.88 -19.20 -14.53
C GLY A 37 -13.44 -19.24 -14.01
N GLU A 38 -12.83 -18.08 -13.76
CA GLU A 38 -11.48 -17.97 -13.19
C GLU A 38 -11.40 -18.58 -11.79
N ARG A 39 -12.50 -18.51 -11.01
CA ARG A 39 -12.61 -19.17 -9.69
C ARG A 39 -12.56 -20.69 -9.78
N GLU A 40 -12.92 -21.24 -10.93
CA GLU A 40 -12.81 -22.67 -11.25
C GLU A 40 -11.51 -23.00 -12.01
N GLY A 41 -10.56 -22.08 -12.04
CA GLY A 41 -9.29 -22.21 -12.75
C GLY A 41 -9.40 -22.12 -14.27
N ILE A 42 -10.55 -21.68 -14.83
CA ILE A 42 -10.71 -21.44 -16.27
C ILE A 42 -10.17 -20.05 -16.57
N ALA A 43 -9.03 -19.97 -17.24
CA ALA A 43 -8.43 -18.68 -17.55
C ALA A 43 -9.27 -17.91 -18.58
N SER A 44 -9.40 -16.60 -18.36
CA SER A 44 -10.06 -15.67 -19.28
C SER A 44 -9.10 -15.10 -20.33
N LEU A 45 -7.80 -15.28 -20.12
CA LEU A 45 -6.74 -14.76 -20.96
C LEU A 45 -5.85 -15.90 -21.43
N THR A 46 -5.35 -15.79 -22.66
CA THR A 46 -4.32 -16.70 -23.19
C THR A 46 -3.01 -16.48 -22.44
N ARG A 47 -2.32 -17.57 -22.07
CA ARG A 47 -0.97 -17.46 -21.51
C ARG A 47 -0.07 -16.80 -22.55
N PRO A 48 0.59 -15.67 -22.24
CA PRO A 48 1.50 -15.05 -23.20
C PRO A 48 2.74 -15.91 -23.41
N GLU A 49 3.41 -15.70 -24.54
CA GLU A 49 4.70 -16.32 -24.82
C GLU A 49 5.79 -15.79 -23.89
N GLY A 50 6.83 -16.61 -23.69
CA GLY A 50 7.97 -16.27 -22.84
C GLY A 50 7.74 -16.50 -21.34
N PRO A 51 8.64 -15.95 -20.50
CA PRO A 51 8.61 -16.17 -19.06
C PRO A 51 7.49 -15.44 -18.33
N VAL A 52 6.84 -16.13 -17.40
CA VAL A 52 5.72 -15.64 -16.60
C VAL A 52 6.03 -15.81 -15.11
N ALA A 53 6.17 -14.69 -14.39
CA ALA A 53 6.10 -14.70 -12.94
C ALA A 53 4.63 -14.58 -12.51
N TRP A 54 4.21 -15.45 -11.59
CA TRP A 54 2.89 -15.36 -10.99
C TRP A 54 2.99 -14.72 -9.61
N LEU A 55 2.38 -13.56 -9.43
CA LEU A 55 2.33 -12.83 -8.17
C LEU A 55 0.90 -12.88 -7.59
N HIS A 56 0.76 -13.36 -6.35
CA HIS A 56 -0.53 -13.43 -5.66
C HIS A 56 -0.65 -12.35 -4.57
N ALA A 57 -1.70 -11.55 -4.63
CA ALA A 57 -2.05 -10.49 -3.69
C ALA A 57 -3.57 -10.51 -3.38
N ALA A 58 -3.98 -11.08 -2.26
CA ALA A 58 -5.39 -11.33 -1.96
C ALA A 58 -6.19 -10.06 -1.66
N SER A 59 -5.59 -9.08 -0.99
CA SER A 59 -6.24 -7.85 -0.52
C SER A 59 -5.83 -6.59 -1.31
N VAL A 60 -6.50 -5.47 -1.03
CA VAL A 60 -6.16 -4.16 -1.66
C VAL A 60 -4.79 -3.66 -1.18
N GLY A 61 -4.46 -3.87 0.10
CA GLY A 61 -3.15 -3.49 0.65
C GLY A 61 -2.00 -4.32 0.08
N GLU A 62 -2.24 -5.62 -0.14
CA GLU A 62 -1.30 -6.48 -0.85
C GLU A 62 -1.18 -6.07 -2.32
N ALA A 63 -2.28 -5.72 -2.99
CA ALA A 63 -2.26 -5.25 -4.37
C ALA A 63 -1.46 -3.95 -4.52
N GLN A 64 -1.53 -3.04 -3.54
CA GLN A 64 -0.67 -1.84 -3.48
C GLN A 64 0.81 -2.20 -3.39
N SER A 65 1.17 -3.07 -2.46
CA SER A 65 2.56 -3.52 -2.27
C SER A 65 3.07 -4.32 -3.49
N ALA A 66 2.18 -5.08 -4.13
CA ALA A 66 2.46 -5.84 -5.33
C ALA A 66 2.81 -4.93 -6.51
N LEU A 67 2.08 -3.82 -6.72
CA LEU A 67 2.37 -2.88 -7.82
C LEU A 67 3.81 -2.34 -7.73
N ILE A 68 4.27 -1.98 -6.53
CA ILE A 68 5.65 -1.53 -6.29
C ILE A 68 6.66 -2.59 -6.75
N LEU A 69 6.42 -3.86 -6.38
CA LEU A 69 7.29 -4.96 -6.78
C LEU A 69 7.20 -5.29 -8.28
N ILE A 70 5.99 -5.21 -8.86
CA ILE A 70 5.73 -5.46 -10.29
C ILE A 70 6.51 -4.45 -11.14
N GLU A 71 6.46 -3.17 -10.81
CA GLU A 71 7.19 -2.12 -11.52
C GLU A 71 8.70 -2.39 -11.49
N LYS A 72 9.25 -2.71 -10.31
CA LYS A 72 10.67 -3.06 -10.16
C LYS A 72 11.05 -4.34 -10.94
N LEU A 73 10.24 -5.39 -10.87
CA LEU A 73 10.50 -6.63 -11.60
C LEU A 73 10.51 -6.40 -13.11
N LEU A 74 9.57 -5.61 -13.64
CA LEU A 74 9.46 -5.35 -15.07
C LEU A 74 10.51 -4.37 -15.60
N SER A 75 10.95 -3.40 -14.79
CA SER A 75 12.02 -2.47 -15.17
C SER A 75 13.37 -3.19 -15.31
N GLU A 76 13.64 -4.14 -14.41
CA GLU A 76 14.89 -4.91 -14.39
C GLU A 76 14.87 -6.13 -15.34
N ASN A 77 13.69 -6.58 -15.78
CA ASN A 77 13.53 -7.75 -16.66
C ASN A 77 12.67 -7.44 -17.89
N ARG A 78 13.30 -7.26 -19.06
CA ARG A 78 12.62 -6.84 -20.30
C ARG A 78 11.70 -7.88 -20.95
N GLU A 79 11.93 -9.16 -20.71
CA GLU A 79 11.14 -10.26 -21.30
C GLU A 79 10.07 -10.81 -20.34
N LEU A 80 10.20 -10.49 -19.06
CA LEU A 80 9.30 -10.96 -18.02
C LEU A 80 7.88 -10.41 -18.25
N ARG A 81 6.90 -11.28 -18.03
CA ARG A 81 5.49 -10.93 -17.92
C ARG A 81 4.99 -11.35 -16.55
N ILE A 82 4.03 -10.60 -16.02
CA ILE A 82 3.52 -10.84 -14.66
C ILE A 82 2.03 -11.15 -14.70
N LEU A 83 1.68 -12.36 -14.27
CA LEU A 83 0.32 -12.70 -13.89
C LEU A 83 0.09 -12.27 -12.45
N VAL A 84 -0.84 -11.35 -12.22
CA VAL A 84 -1.26 -10.96 -10.87
C VAL A 84 -2.58 -11.63 -10.54
N THR A 85 -2.67 -12.29 -9.39
CA THR A 85 -3.94 -12.84 -8.90
C THR A 85 -4.43 -12.24 -7.62
N THR A 86 -5.73 -11.93 -7.57
CA THR A 86 -6.39 -11.43 -6.36
C THR A 86 -7.62 -12.23 -5.98
N GLY A 87 -8.06 -12.05 -4.72
CA GLY A 87 -9.20 -12.75 -4.15
C GLY A 87 -10.53 -11.99 -4.23
N THR A 88 -10.54 -10.68 -4.51
CA THR A 88 -11.74 -9.84 -4.36
C THR A 88 -11.96 -8.90 -5.54
N VAL A 89 -13.23 -8.56 -5.81
CA VAL A 89 -13.62 -7.58 -6.85
C VAL A 89 -13.00 -6.21 -6.57
N THR A 90 -12.88 -5.82 -5.30
CA THR A 90 -12.26 -4.56 -4.89
C THR A 90 -10.78 -4.51 -5.25
N SER A 91 -10.02 -5.58 -4.99
CA SER A 91 -8.61 -5.68 -5.38
C SER A 91 -8.44 -5.68 -6.90
N ALA A 92 -9.31 -6.39 -7.62
CA ALA A 92 -9.29 -6.41 -9.09
C ALA A 92 -9.58 -5.03 -9.69
N SER A 93 -10.59 -4.32 -9.17
CA SER A 93 -10.91 -2.95 -9.58
C SER A 93 -9.75 -1.99 -9.28
N TYR A 94 -9.09 -2.15 -8.13
CA TYR A 94 -7.91 -1.37 -7.79
C TYR A 94 -6.77 -1.57 -8.79
N LEU A 95 -6.54 -2.79 -9.28
CA LEU A 95 -5.46 -3.08 -10.23
C LEU A 95 -5.78 -2.71 -11.68
N LYS A 96 -7.05 -2.65 -12.08
CA LYS A 96 -7.49 -2.55 -13.48
C LYS A 96 -6.76 -1.45 -14.27
N ASP A 97 -6.65 -0.26 -13.70
CA ASP A 97 -6.07 0.92 -14.36
C ASP A 97 -4.66 1.25 -13.85
N ARG A 98 -4.07 0.36 -13.04
CA ARG A 98 -2.76 0.57 -12.38
C ARG A 98 -1.71 -0.45 -12.77
N LEU A 99 -2.09 -1.55 -13.44
CA LEU A 99 -1.12 -2.54 -13.88
C LEU A 99 -0.29 -1.99 -15.05
N PRO A 100 1.05 -2.05 -14.96
CA PRO A 100 1.92 -1.63 -16.05
C PRO A 100 1.79 -2.58 -17.26
N ASN A 101 2.27 -2.11 -18.41
CA ASN A 101 2.36 -2.94 -19.60
C ASN A 101 3.18 -4.22 -19.30
N ARG A 102 2.74 -5.38 -19.82
CA ARG A 102 3.23 -6.75 -19.51
C ARG A 102 2.78 -7.35 -18.18
N ALA A 103 1.99 -6.63 -17.38
CA ALA A 103 1.27 -7.22 -16.25
C ALA A 103 -0.22 -7.37 -16.56
N PHE A 104 -0.82 -8.48 -16.13
CA PHE A 104 -2.24 -8.76 -16.35
C PHE A 104 -2.86 -9.45 -15.13
N HIS A 105 -4.17 -9.30 -14.97
CA HIS A 105 -4.88 -9.75 -13.78
C HIS A 105 -5.78 -10.97 -14.05
N GLN A 106 -5.78 -11.94 -13.13
CA GLN A 106 -6.80 -13.00 -13.03
C GLN A 106 -7.28 -13.20 -11.58
N TYR A 107 -8.54 -13.50 -11.34
CA TYR A 107 -8.95 -14.01 -10.02
C TYR A 107 -8.25 -15.33 -9.71
N LEU A 108 -7.82 -15.48 -8.45
CA LEU A 108 -7.28 -16.73 -7.96
C LEU A 108 -8.38 -17.82 -7.98
N PRO A 109 -8.09 -19.05 -8.45
CA PRO A 109 -9.02 -20.16 -8.31
C PRO A 109 -9.29 -20.44 -6.83
N LEU A 110 -10.47 -20.95 -6.52
CA LEU A 110 -10.71 -21.51 -5.19
C LEU A 110 -9.80 -22.73 -5.00
N ASP A 111 -9.37 -22.96 -3.76
CA ASP A 111 -8.32 -23.93 -3.39
C ASP A 111 -8.82 -25.39 -3.43
N CYS A 112 -9.38 -25.79 -4.57
CA CYS A 112 -9.78 -27.15 -4.90
C CYS A 112 -8.72 -27.76 -5.82
N PRO A 113 -8.27 -29.01 -5.60
CA PRO A 113 -7.19 -29.60 -6.40
C PRO A 113 -7.42 -29.50 -7.91
N GLN A 114 -8.63 -29.76 -8.41
CA GLN A 114 -8.93 -29.74 -9.84
C GLN A 114 -8.81 -28.33 -10.45
N TRP A 115 -9.31 -27.31 -9.76
CA TRP A 115 -9.29 -25.92 -10.22
C TRP A 115 -7.89 -25.33 -10.14
N VAL A 116 -7.16 -25.63 -9.06
CA VAL A 116 -5.74 -25.29 -8.92
C VAL A 116 -4.90 -25.94 -10.02
N ASN A 117 -5.11 -27.23 -10.30
CA ASN A 117 -4.41 -27.93 -11.38
C ASN A 117 -4.71 -27.30 -12.74
N ARG A 118 -5.97 -26.93 -13.02
CA ARG A 118 -6.36 -26.25 -14.27
C ARG A 118 -5.64 -24.91 -14.42
N PHE A 119 -5.64 -24.10 -13.36
CA PHE A 119 -4.95 -22.81 -13.31
C PHE A 119 -3.45 -22.95 -13.59
N LEU A 120 -2.75 -23.83 -12.86
CA LEU A 120 -1.31 -24.02 -13.03
C LEU A 120 -0.94 -24.65 -14.37
N ASN A 121 -1.79 -25.53 -14.93
CA ASN A 121 -1.56 -26.14 -16.23
C ASN A 121 -1.73 -25.16 -17.39
N HIS A 122 -2.62 -24.17 -17.24
CA HIS A 122 -2.79 -23.10 -18.22
C HIS A 122 -1.65 -22.09 -18.14
N TRP A 123 -1.40 -21.55 -16.94
CA TRP A 123 -0.47 -20.44 -16.76
C TRP A 123 1.00 -20.85 -16.75
N LYS A 124 1.33 -22.07 -16.30
CA LYS A 124 2.70 -22.61 -16.22
C LYS A 124 3.72 -21.53 -15.83
N PRO A 125 3.59 -20.93 -14.63
CA PRO A 125 4.47 -19.86 -14.22
C PRO A 125 5.87 -20.42 -13.95
N ASP A 126 6.89 -19.66 -14.34
CA ASP A 126 8.30 -20.01 -14.15
C ASP A 126 8.73 -19.77 -12.69
N ILE A 127 8.08 -18.82 -12.03
CA ILE A 127 8.24 -18.53 -10.61
C ILE A 127 6.93 -18.03 -10.03
N ALA A 128 6.68 -18.32 -8.76
CA ALA A 128 5.50 -17.84 -8.06
C ALA A 128 5.88 -17.07 -6.79
N ILE A 129 5.23 -15.92 -6.58
CA ILE A 129 5.53 -14.91 -5.56
C ILE A 129 4.25 -14.67 -4.77
N TRP A 130 4.22 -15.04 -3.50
CA TRP A 130 3.11 -14.80 -2.59
C TRP A 130 3.34 -13.53 -1.80
N MET A 131 2.36 -12.64 -1.79
CA MET A 131 2.37 -11.48 -0.92
C MET A 131 1.78 -11.84 0.45
N GLU A 132 2.45 -11.39 1.52
CA GLU A 132 2.00 -11.49 2.91
C GLU A 132 1.80 -12.92 3.44
N SER A 133 0.58 -13.35 3.78
CA SER A 133 0.34 -14.61 4.53
C SER A 133 -0.95 -15.33 4.14
N GLU A 134 -1.22 -15.39 2.83
CA GLU A 134 -2.34 -16.13 2.25
C GLU A 134 -1.90 -17.52 1.79
N PHE A 135 -1.90 -18.44 2.74
CA PHE A 135 -1.43 -19.81 2.54
C PHE A 135 -2.56 -20.76 2.17
N TRP A 136 -2.72 -21.00 0.86
CA TRP A 136 -3.70 -21.94 0.31
C TRP A 136 -3.06 -23.33 0.14
N PRO A 137 -3.45 -24.35 0.94
CA PRO A 137 -2.72 -25.62 0.99
C PRO A 137 -2.64 -26.36 -0.35
N ASN A 138 -3.72 -26.44 -1.14
CA ASN A 138 -3.67 -27.13 -2.42
C ASN A 138 -2.79 -26.36 -3.41
N LEU A 139 -2.92 -25.04 -3.44
CA LEU A 139 -2.15 -24.17 -4.30
C LEU A 139 -0.64 -24.29 -4.05
N ILE A 140 -0.21 -24.25 -2.78
CA ILE A 140 1.20 -24.41 -2.40
C ILE A 140 1.69 -25.82 -2.75
N VAL A 141 0.93 -26.86 -2.40
CA VAL A 141 1.27 -28.26 -2.71
C VAL A 141 1.43 -28.47 -4.22
N GLU A 142 0.48 -27.98 -5.02
CA GLU A 142 0.48 -28.19 -6.47
C GLU A 142 1.53 -27.36 -7.19
N THR A 143 1.92 -26.21 -6.62
CA THR A 143 3.08 -25.42 -7.06
C THR A 143 4.36 -26.21 -6.81
N LYS A 144 4.56 -26.69 -5.57
CA LYS A 144 5.71 -27.49 -5.18
C LYS A 144 5.83 -28.78 -5.99
N ARG A 145 4.71 -29.46 -6.28
CA ARG A 145 4.66 -30.70 -7.08
C ARG A 145 5.06 -30.49 -8.54
N ARG A 146 5.04 -29.24 -9.03
CA ARG A 146 5.45 -28.87 -10.40
C ARG A 146 6.86 -28.30 -10.44
N ASP A 147 7.59 -28.34 -9.32
CA ASP A 147 8.91 -27.76 -9.17
C ASP A 147 8.95 -26.26 -9.52
N ILE A 148 7.82 -25.56 -9.37
CA ILE A 148 7.76 -24.12 -9.56
C ILE A 148 8.37 -23.46 -8.31
N PRO A 149 9.47 -22.68 -8.43
CA PRO A 149 10.05 -21.99 -7.29
C PRO A 149 9.04 -21.00 -6.70
N ALA A 150 8.83 -21.09 -5.39
CA ALA A 150 7.89 -20.26 -4.65
C ALA A 150 8.63 -19.32 -3.69
N LEU A 151 8.30 -18.03 -3.72
CA LEU A 151 8.82 -17.02 -2.81
C LEU A 151 7.67 -16.44 -1.97
N LEU A 152 7.91 -16.19 -0.69
CA LEU A 152 7.00 -15.45 0.17
C LEU A 152 7.59 -14.06 0.42
N VAL A 153 6.88 -13.00 0.06
CA VAL A 153 7.36 -11.62 0.12
C VAL A 153 6.45 -10.77 0.98
N ASN A 154 7.03 -9.79 1.68
CA ASN A 154 6.31 -8.91 2.60
C ASN A 154 5.59 -9.68 3.71
N ALA A 155 6.15 -10.80 4.16
CA ALA A 155 5.48 -11.77 5.02
C ALA A 155 5.12 -11.18 6.38
N ARG A 156 3.85 -11.35 6.77
CA ARG A 156 3.31 -10.96 8.08
C ARG A 156 2.13 -11.84 8.46
N MET A 157 2.25 -12.51 9.59
CA MET A 157 1.13 -13.22 10.21
C MET A 157 0.41 -12.33 11.23
N SER A 158 -0.92 -12.27 11.13
CA SER A 158 -1.76 -11.71 12.20
C SER A 158 -1.75 -12.61 13.44
N ALA A 159 -2.10 -12.07 14.62
CA ALA A 159 -2.21 -12.86 15.85
C ALA A 159 -3.24 -13.99 15.76
N ASN A 160 -4.30 -13.81 14.96
CA ASN A 160 -5.31 -14.84 14.71
C ASN A 160 -4.76 -15.95 13.82
N SER A 161 -4.08 -15.57 12.74
CA SER A 161 -3.40 -16.51 11.85
C SER A 161 -2.36 -17.31 12.63
N LEU A 162 -1.52 -16.64 13.42
CA LEU A 162 -0.50 -17.30 14.25
C LEU A 162 -1.10 -18.38 15.16
N ARG A 163 -2.19 -18.08 15.87
CA ARG A 163 -2.89 -19.05 16.73
C ARG A 163 -3.44 -20.25 15.96
N ALA A 164 -4.01 -20.01 14.77
CA ALA A 164 -4.51 -21.09 13.92
C ALA A 164 -3.36 -21.99 13.41
N TRP A 165 -2.25 -21.38 13.00
CA TRP A 165 -1.07 -22.07 12.46
C TRP A 165 -0.34 -22.87 13.53
N GLN A 166 -0.26 -22.37 14.76
CA GLN A 166 0.27 -23.10 15.91
C GLN A 166 -0.51 -24.40 16.20
N ARG A 167 -1.85 -24.37 16.08
CA ARG A 167 -2.68 -25.59 16.25
C ARG A 167 -2.47 -26.62 15.13
N MET A 168 -2.07 -26.16 13.94
CA MET A 168 -1.84 -27.00 12.76
C MET A 168 -0.35 -27.09 12.41
N ASN A 169 0.52 -27.18 13.41
CA ASN A 169 1.97 -27.04 13.26
C ASN A 169 2.59 -27.95 12.18
N GLY A 170 2.13 -29.21 12.06
CA GLY A 170 2.62 -30.12 11.03
C GLY A 170 2.29 -29.67 9.59
N MET A 171 1.08 -29.15 9.37
CA MET A 171 0.69 -28.59 8.08
C MET A 171 1.40 -27.27 7.82
N ALA A 172 1.53 -26.42 8.85
CA ALA A 172 2.26 -25.17 8.77
C ALA A 172 3.71 -25.39 8.30
N LYS A 173 4.43 -26.30 8.96
CA LYS A 173 5.80 -26.70 8.60
C LYS A 173 5.91 -27.23 7.17
N TYR A 174 4.99 -28.09 6.78
CA TYR A 174 4.99 -28.64 5.43
C TYR A 174 4.77 -27.57 4.34
N LEU A 175 3.85 -26.63 4.57
CA LEU A 175 3.52 -25.59 3.60
C LEU A 175 4.62 -24.51 3.53
N ILE A 176 5.09 -24.03 4.69
CA ILE A 176 6.08 -22.95 4.76
C ILE A 176 7.47 -23.42 4.30
N SER A 177 7.85 -24.68 4.55
CA SER A 177 9.05 -25.27 3.94
C SER A 177 8.96 -25.47 2.42
N GLY A 178 7.80 -25.20 1.81
CA GLY A 178 7.63 -25.18 0.36
C GLY A 178 8.19 -23.92 -0.31
N PHE A 179 8.44 -22.84 0.45
CA PHE A 179 9.01 -21.61 -0.09
C PHE A 179 10.54 -21.68 -0.10
N ARG A 180 11.13 -21.30 -1.23
CA ARG A 180 12.58 -21.21 -1.43
C ARG A 180 13.20 -20.04 -0.67
N LEU A 181 12.43 -18.96 -0.49
CA LEU A 181 12.82 -17.75 0.22
C LEU A 181 11.58 -17.11 0.85
N CYS A 182 11.71 -16.67 2.10
CA CYS A 182 10.70 -15.91 2.82
C CYS A 182 11.27 -14.57 3.26
N LEU A 183 10.66 -13.48 2.82
CA LEU A 183 11.05 -12.11 3.15
C LEU A 183 10.02 -11.51 4.11
N ALA A 184 10.41 -11.31 5.36
CA ALA A 184 9.55 -10.82 6.43
C ALA A 184 9.59 -9.29 6.57
N GLN A 185 8.49 -8.72 7.08
CA GLN A 185 8.38 -7.29 7.35
C GLN A 185 9.17 -6.84 8.59
N THR A 186 9.31 -7.73 9.57
CA THR A 186 9.99 -7.45 10.84
C THR A 186 10.75 -8.69 11.32
N GLU A 187 11.74 -8.50 12.19
CA GLU A 187 12.51 -9.60 12.78
C GLU A 187 11.62 -10.60 13.54
N TYR A 188 10.61 -10.09 14.26
CA TYR A 188 9.63 -10.95 14.92
C TYR A 188 8.90 -11.87 13.92
N GLN A 189 8.51 -11.35 12.76
CA GLN A 189 7.88 -12.17 11.71
C GLN A 189 8.87 -13.16 11.08
N ALA A 190 10.14 -12.77 10.92
CA ALA A 190 11.19 -13.66 10.43
C ALA A 190 11.39 -14.87 11.37
N GLU A 191 11.49 -14.62 12.68
CA GLU A 191 11.60 -15.68 13.69
C GLU A 191 10.40 -16.63 13.68
N LEU A 192 9.18 -16.09 13.51
CA LEU A 192 7.97 -16.89 13.40
C LEU A 192 7.99 -17.81 12.18
N LEU A 193 8.39 -17.30 11.01
CA LEU A 193 8.50 -18.10 9.79
C LEU A 193 9.52 -19.23 9.94
N GLN A 194 10.67 -18.96 10.56
CA GLN A 194 11.67 -19.98 10.88
C GLN A 194 11.10 -21.06 11.81
N LYS A 195 10.37 -20.67 12.86
CA LYS A 195 9.67 -21.63 13.77
C LYS A 195 8.66 -22.50 13.02
N PHE A 196 8.05 -21.97 11.97
CA PHE A 196 7.18 -22.70 11.06
C PHE A 196 7.90 -23.38 9.88
N GLY A 197 9.22 -23.57 9.94
CA GLY A 197 9.95 -24.41 8.99
C GLY A 197 10.41 -23.73 7.71
N ALA A 198 10.39 -22.39 7.63
CA ALA A 198 11.06 -21.68 6.55
C ALA A 198 12.58 -21.82 6.72
N MET A 199 13.27 -22.24 5.65
CA MET A 199 14.72 -22.51 5.69
C MET A 199 15.55 -21.27 5.37
N ASN A 200 15.08 -20.44 4.44
CA ASN A 200 15.76 -19.21 4.03
C ASN A 200 14.84 -18.02 4.32
N VAL A 201 15.18 -17.27 5.36
CA VAL A 201 14.37 -16.15 5.86
C VAL A 201 15.24 -14.91 6.01
N SER A 202 14.75 -13.77 5.55
CA SER A 202 15.40 -12.48 5.79
C SER A 202 14.35 -11.43 6.15
N CYS A 203 14.71 -10.52 7.06
CA CYS A 203 13.92 -9.33 7.32
C CYS A 203 14.39 -8.21 6.39
N VAL A 204 13.51 -7.79 5.47
CA VAL A 204 13.84 -6.76 4.46
C VAL A 204 12.96 -5.52 4.57
N GLY A 205 12.01 -5.51 5.51
CA GLY A 205 11.09 -4.40 5.73
C GLY A 205 9.76 -4.55 4.98
N ASN A 206 8.94 -3.50 5.00
CA ASN A 206 7.60 -3.50 4.43
C ASN A 206 7.53 -2.76 3.10
N LEU A 207 7.20 -3.47 2.02
CA LEU A 207 7.09 -2.92 0.66
C LEU A 207 6.11 -1.75 0.55
N LYS A 208 5.08 -1.70 1.40
CA LYS A 208 4.10 -0.59 1.43
C LYS A 208 4.78 0.77 1.61
N TYR A 209 5.97 0.79 2.21
CA TYR A 209 6.70 2.00 2.53
C TYR A 209 7.70 2.43 1.44
N SER A 210 7.84 1.65 0.36
CA SER A 210 8.76 1.93 -0.74
C SER A 210 8.13 2.64 -1.94
N ALA A 211 6.96 3.26 -1.75
CA ALA A 211 6.32 4.03 -2.81
C ALA A 211 7.27 5.13 -3.29
N ALA A 212 7.27 5.39 -4.61
CA ALA A 212 7.98 6.51 -5.19
C ALA A 212 7.39 7.84 -4.68
N PRO A 213 8.19 8.92 -4.64
CA PRO A 213 7.68 10.24 -4.32
C PRO A 213 6.49 10.61 -5.21
N LEU A 214 5.45 11.20 -4.62
CA LEU A 214 4.27 11.60 -5.36
C LEU A 214 4.64 12.55 -6.50
N ALA A 215 4.08 12.29 -7.69
CA ALA A 215 4.31 13.10 -8.87
C ALA A 215 3.77 14.53 -8.70
N VAL A 216 4.28 15.43 -9.53
CA VAL A 216 3.83 16.81 -9.63
C VAL A 216 3.78 17.22 -11.11
N VAL A 217 2.79 18.03 -11.47
CA VAL A 217 2.77 18.72 -12.75
C VAL A 217 3.44 20.08 -12.52
N GLU A 218 4.61 20.28 -13.13
CA GLU A 218 5.48 21.43 -12.80
C GLU A 218 4.77 22.78 -13.08
N GLN A 219 3.96 22.85 -14.13
CA GLN A 219 3.20 24.05 -14.46
C GLN A 219 2.19 24.44 -13.36
N ASP A 220 1.56 23.44 -12.72
CA ASP A 220 0.61 23.69 -11.63
C ASP A 220 1.34 24.14 -10.35
N LEU A 221 2.56 23.64 -10.13
CA LEU A 221 3.43 24.05 -9.03
C LEU A 221 3.85 25.52 -9.19
N GLU A 222 4.38 25.89 -10.34
CA GLU A 222 4.81 27.27 -10.63
C GLU A 222 3.65 28.27 -10.54
N ALA A 223 2.47 27.89 -11.06
CA ALA A 223 1.28 28.73 -11.01
C ALA A 223 0.85 28.99 -9.55
N LEU A 224 0.71 27.95 -8.73
CA LEU A 224 0.33 28.12 -7.33
C LEU A 224 1.40 28.82 -6.50
N GLN A 225 2.70 28.55 -6.75
CA GLN A 225 3.79 29.29 -6.11
C GLN A 225 3.69 30.80 -6.40
N SER A 226 3.35 31.17 -7.63
CA SER A 226 3.17 32.57 -8.03
C SER A 226 1.97 33.23 -7.34
N GLU A 227 0.86 32.50 -7.17
CA GLU A 227 -0.33 33.02 -6.46
C GLU A 227 -0.10 33.12 -4.94
N ILE A 228 0.62 32.17 -4.35
CA ILE A 228 0.94 32.15 -2.92
C ILE A 228 2.00 33.21 -2.56
N GLY A 229 2.98 33.42 -3.44
CA GLY A 229 4.10 34.32 -3.19
C GLY A 229 4.98 33.84 -2.03
N ILE A 230 5.30 34.75 -1.10
CA ILE A 230 6.20 34.49 0.04
C ILE A 230 5.46 34.08 1.31
N ARG A 231 4.13 33.91 1.24
CA ARG A 231 3.28 33.64 2.40
C ARG A 231 3.70 32.32 3.07
N PRO A 232 3.74 32.26 4.42
CA PRO A 232 3.92 30.99 5.12
C PRO A 232 2.76 30.03 4.79
N VAL A 233 3.10 28.77 4.44
CA VAL A 233 2.12 27.74 4.07
C VAL A 233 2.38 26.45 4.82
N TRP A 234 1.31 25.85 5.33
CA TRP A 234 1.30 24.47 5.81
C TRP A 234 0.10 23.71 5.22
N VAL A 235 0.18 22.38 5.23
CA VAL A 235 -0.85 21.50 4.66
C VAL A 235 -1.40 20.53 5.70
N ALA A 236 -2.73 20.43 5.78
CA ALA A 236 -3.44 19.34 6.43
C ALA A 236 -3.85 18.31 5.36
N ALA A 237 -3.12 17.21 5.27
CA ALA A 237 -3.22 16.25 4.20
C ALA A 237 -4.11 15.05 4.54
N SER A 238 -4.95 14.64 3.60
CA SER A 238 -5.86 13.49 3.73
C SER A 238 -6.79 13.57 4.96
N THR A 239 -7.36 14.74 5.24
CA THR A 239 -8.21 14.96 6.41
C THR A 239 -9.53 14.19 6.37
N HIS A 240 -10.00 13.78 7.54
CA HIS A 240 -11.32 13.20 7.78
C HIS A 240 -12.22 14.15 8.59
N ALA A 241 -13.51 13.78 8.70
CA ALA A 241 -14.50 14.57 9.40
C ALA A 241 -14.06 14.95 10.82
N GLY A 242 -14.03 16.26 11.08
CA GLY A 242 -13.60 16.86 12.34
C GLY A 242 -12.17 17.42 12.28
N GLU A 243 -11.30 16.84 11.46
CA GLU A 243 -9.91 17.31 11.34
C GLU A 243 -9.81 18.61 10.53
N GLU A 244 -10.75 18.90 9.63
CA GLU A 244 -10.78 20.19 8.94
C GLU A 244 -11.09 21.35 9.88
N VAL A 245 -11.98 21.10 10.86
CA VAL A 245 -12.27 22.06 11.93
C VAL A 245 -11.05 22.23 12.84
N LEU A 246 -10.38 21.13 13.20
CA LEU A 246 -9.12 21.16 13.96
C LEU A 246 -8.05 22.00 13.24
N ALA A 247 -7.87 21.81 11.93
CA ALA A 247 -6.94 22.59 11.12
C ALA A 247 -7.31 24.07 11.06
N SER A 248 -8.60 24.41 10.92
CA SER A 248 -9.05 25.82 10.96
C SER A 248 -8.81 26.47 12.33
N ASN A 249 -9.00 25.74 13.43
CA ASN A 249 -8.72 26.25 14.76
C ASN A 249 -7.23 26.53 14.97
N ALA A 250 -6.37 25.63 14.47
CA ALA A 250 -4.94 25.85 14.49
C ALA A 250 -4.55 27.08 13.64
N HIS A 251 -5.15 27.23 12.45
CA HIS A 251 -4.97 28.42 11.63
C HIS A 251 -5.34 29.70 12.40
N THR A 252 -6.54 29.78 12.99
CA THR A 252 -6.97 30.96 13.78
C THR A 252 -6.00 31.28 14.91
N ALA A 253 -5.52 30.27 15.63
CA ALA A 253 -4.57 30.46 16.72
C ALA A 253 -3.21 30.99 16.25
N LEU A 254 -2.79 30.64 15.03
CA LEU A 254 -1.53 31.08 14.42
C LEU A 254 -1.59 32.50 13.86
N LEU A 255 -2.76 33.04 13.53
CA LEU A 255 -2.88 34.37 12.90
C LEU A 255 -2.35 35.52 13.76
N ALA A 256 -2.27 35.33 15.08
CA ALA A 256 -1.67 36.33 15.98
C ALA A 256 -0.16 36.49 15.75
N ASP A 257 0.52 35.39 15.43
CA ASP A 257 1.97 35.33 15.22
C ASP A 257 2.33 35.39 13.72
N ILE A 258 1.44 34.88 12.84
CA ILE A 258 1.65 34.74 11.40
C ILE A 258 0.42 35.25 10.62
N PRO A 259 0.24 36.57 10.46
CA PRO A 259 -0.99 37.15 9.89
C PRO A 259 -1.28 36.76 8.43
N GLU A 260 -0.23 36.52 7.63
CA GLU A 260 -0.36 36.18 6.21
C GLU A 260 -0.42 34.66 5.95
N LEU A 261 -0.63 33.85 7.00
CA LEU A 261 -0.66 32.38 6.89
C LEU A 261 -1.69 31.91 5.87
N LEU A 262 -1.30 30.93 5.05
CA LEU A 262 -2.21 30.15 4.21
C LEU A 262 -2.24 28.71 4.71
N THR A 263 -3.44 28.17 4.95
CA THR A 263 -3.62 26.75 5.25
C THR A 263 -4.17 26.02 4.02
N ILE A 264 -3.47 24.98 3.56
CA ILE A 264 -3.99 24.06 2.55
C ILE A 264 -4.67 22.89 3.26
N ILE A 265 -5.91 22.57 2.92
CA ILE A 265 -6.64 21.39 3.42
C ILE A 265 -6.91 20.45 2.24
N VAL A 266 -6.36 19.23 2.31
CA VAL A 266 -6.58 18.17 1.32
C VAL A 266 -7.52 17.12 1.92
N PRO A 267 -8.83 17.17 1.69
CA PRO A 267 -9.75 16.17 2.25
C PRO A 267 -9.50 14.78 1.64
N ARG A 268 -9.57 13.74 2.48
CA ARG A 268 -9.45 12.34 2.00
C ARG A 268 -10.49 11.99 0.94
N HIS A 269 -11.67 12.60 1.04
CA HIS A 269 -12.80 12.48 0.13
C HIS A 269 -13.16 13.85 -0.45
N PRO A 270 -12.75 14.15 -1.70
CA PRO A 270 -13.04 15.43 -2.34
C PRO A 270 -14.51 15.82 -2.41
N SER A 271 -15.43 14.86 -2.44
CA SER A 271 -16.88 15.10 -2.41
C SER A 271 -17.36 15.89 -1.18
N ARG A 272 -16.55 15.97 -0.11
CA ARG A 272 -16.86 16.73 1.10
C ARG A 272 -16.51 18.22 0.99
N ALA A 273 -15.79 18.64 -0.05
CA ALA A 273 -15.17 19.97 -0.11
C ALA A 273 -16.15 21.13 0.01
N ALA A 274 -17.33 21.06 -0.63
CA ALA A 274 -18.34 22.12 -0.53
C ALA A 274 -18.89 22.26 0.91
N ASN A 275 -19.04 21.14 1.62
CA ASN A 275 -19.46 21.16 3.03
C ASN A 275 -18.34 21.70 3.94
N ILE A 276 -17.08 21.38 3.63
CA ILE A 276 -15.92 21.91 4.36
C ILE A 276 -15.86 23.43 4.15
N GLU A 277 -15.92 23.90 2.91
CA GLU A 277 -15.95 25.33 2.57
C GLU A 277 -17.05 26.06 3.34
N THR A 278 -18.28 25.56 3.28
CA THR A 278 -19.42 26.15 4.02
C THR A 278 -19.15 26.21 5.53
N THR A 279 -18.65 25.12 6.10
CA THR A 279 -18.36 25.02 7.53
C THR A 279 -17.29 26.02 7.96
N LEU A 280 -16.21 26.16 7.17
CA LEU A 280 -15.09 27.03 7.51
C LEU A 280 -15.40 28.50 7.25
N SER A 281 -16.18 28.82 6.21
CA SER A 281 -16.68 30.18 5.96
C SER A 281 -17.60 30.67 7.07
N GLN A 282 -18.45 29.81 7.64
CA GLN A 282 -19.26 30.14 8.82
C GLN A 282 -18.42 30.43 10.07
N ARG A 283 -17.16 29.99 10.09
CA ARG A 283 -16.19 30.27 11.15
C ARG A 283 -15.35 31.51 10.88
N GLY A 284 -15.66 32.25 9.81
CA GLY A 284 -15.01 33.51 9.46
C GLY A 284 -13.80 33.38 8.53
N HIS A 285 -13.52 32.20 7.98
CA HIS A 285 -12.40 32.02 7.05
C HIS A 285 -12.82 32.29 5.61
N ASN A 286 -12.05 33.13 4.89
CA ASN A 286 -12.15 33.17 3.44
C ASN A 286 -11.55 31.88 2.85
N CYS A 287 -12.41 31.04 2.28
CA CYS A 287 -12.05 29.74 1.76
C CYS A 287 -12.26 29.71 0.24
N ILE A 288 -11.34 29.08 -0.48
CA ILE A 288 -11.53 28.76 -1.90
C ILE A 288 -11.25 27.29 -2.18
N ARG A 289 -11.91 26.74 -3.19
CA ARG A 289 -11.73 25.33 -3.62
C ARG A 289 -10.96 25.24 -4.92
N ARG A 290 -9.98 24.32 -4.98
CA ARG A 290 -9.16 24.07 -6.17
C ARG A 290 -10.01 23.75 -7.40
N SER A 291 -11.03 22.91 -7.26
CA SER A 291 -11.92 22.50 -8.35
C SER A 291 -12.71 23.65 -9.00
N THR A 292 -12.79 24.82 -8.35
CA THR A 292 -13.50 25.98 -8.90
C THR A 292 -12.64 26.83 -9.83
N GLY A 293 -11.32 26.59 -9.90
CA GLY A 293 -10.40 27.35 -10.74
C GLY A 293 -10.19 28.81 -10.31
N LYS A 294 -10.68 29.20 -9.14
CA LYS A 294 -10.41 30.51 -8.54
C LYS A 294 -8.95 30.59 -8.09
N ARG A 295 -8.35 31.77 -8.26
CA ARG A 295 -6.98 32.06 -7.82
C ARG A 295 -6.93 32.27 -6.32
N ILE A 296 -5.78 31.95 -5.72
CA ILE A 296 -5.47 32.33 -4.33
C ILE A 296 -5.23 33.84 -4.31
N GLU A 297 -6.06 34.56 -3.56
CA GLU A 297 -5.91 36.00 -3.31
C GLU A 297 -5.23 36.26 -1.97
N LEU A 298 -4.79 37.51 -1.73
CA LEU A 298 -4.08 37.89 -0.50
C LEU A 298 -4.87 37.61 0.78
N ASP A 299 -6.20 37.77 0.73
CA ASP A 299 -7.10 37.53 1.87
C ASP A 299 -7.60 36.07 1.95
N THR A 300 -7.18 35.19 1.03
CA THR A 300 -7.52 33.77 1.09
C THR A 300 -6.82 33.14 2.29
N ALA A 301 -7.60 32.70 3.28
CA ALA A 301 -7.09 32.10 4.51
C ALA A 301 -6.88 30.59 4.36
N ILE A 302 -7.82 29.91 3.69
CA ILE A 302 -7.84 28.46 3.56
C ILE A 302 -8.04 28.05 2.09
N TYR A 303 -7.12 27.23 1.57
CA TYR A 303 -7.20 26.64 0.24
C TYR A 303 -7.61 25.17 0.36
N ILE A 304 -8.79 24.81 -0.14
CA ILE A 304 -9.32 23.44 -0.09
C ILE A 304 -8.97 22.73 -1.40
N ALA A 305 -8.01 21.81 -1.31
CA ALA A 305 -7.51 21.00 -2.41
C ALA A 305 -8.39 19.78 -2.67
N ASP A 306 -9.48 19.96 -3.41
CA ASP A 306 -10.54 18.97 -3.64
C ASP A 306 -10.44 18.25 -5.00
N THR A 307 -9.22 17.93 -5.40
CA THR A 307 -8.90 17.21 -6.64
C THR A 307 -8.04 15.98 -6.34
N LEU A 308 -8.12 14.96 -7.20
CA LEU A 308 -7.44 13.67 -6.99
C LEU A 308 -6.06 13.65 -7.65
N GLY A 309 -5.10 13.01 -6.98
CA GLY A 309 -3.76 12.77 -7.55
C GLY A 309 -2.77 13.92 -7.41
N GLU A 310 -3.18 15.02 -6.76
CA GLU A 310 -2.36 16.24 -6.64
C GLU A 310 -1.69 16.40 -5.26
N LEU A 311 -1.72 15.38 -4.41
CA LEU A 311 -1.17 15.49 -3.06
C LEU A 311 0.34 15.83 -3.07
N GLY A 312 1.09 15.34 -4.06
CA GLY A 312 2.50 15.68 -4.25
C GLY A 312 2.76 17.16 -4.57
N LEU A 313 1.80 17.84 -5.19
CA LEU A 313 1.84 19.29 -5.42
C LEU A 313 1.76 20.04 -4.09
N PHE A 314 0.78 19.72 -3.24
CA PHE A 314 0.58 20.43 -1.97
C PHE A 314 1.70 20.20 -0.96
N TYR A 315 2.30 19.00 -0.93
CA TYR A 315 3.50 18.76 -0.12
C TYR A 315 4.70 19.59 -0.60
N ARG A 316 4.86 19.85 -1.90
CA ARG A 316 5.95 20.71 -2.40
C ARG A 316 5.70 22.19 -2.14
N LEU A 317 4.42 22.61 -2.09
CA LEU A 317 4.04 23.97 -1.71
C LEU A 317 4.22 24.25 -0.22
N ALA A 318 4.07 23.23 0.63
CA ALA A 318 4.10 23.36 2.08
C ALA A 318 5.29 22.60 2.71
N ARG A 319 6.12 23.29 3.49
CA ARG A 319 7.24 22.63 4.21
C ARG A 319 6.81 21.95 5.52
N ILE A 320 5.58 22.17 5.97
CA ILE A 320 5.01 21.61 7.20
C ILE A 320 3.71 20.91 6.84
N SER A 321 3.57 19.65 7.27
CA SER A 321 2.43 18.80 6.94
C SER A 321 1.85 18.14 8.18
N TYR A 322 0.55 18.32 8.40
CA TYR A 322 -0.26 17.48 9.28
C TYR A 322 -0.85 16.30 8.49
N ILE A 323 -0.64 15.08 8.95
CA ILE A 323 -1.14 13.85 8.33
C ILE A 323 -2.46 13.47 8.97
N GLY A 324 -3.56 13.59 8.22
CA GLY A 324 -4.91 13.30 8.68
C GLY A 324 -5.23 11.81 8.87
N GLY A 325 -6.46 11.54 9.29
CA GLY A 325 -6.92 10.24 9.75
C GLY A 325 -6.31 9.83 11.09
N SER A 326 -5.65 10.75 11.79
CA SER A 326 -4.79 10.47 12.92
C SER A 326 -5.29 11.03 14.25
N MET A 327 -6.31 11.90 14.23
CA MET A 327 -7.06 12.34 15.41
C MET A 327 -8.32 11.53 15.70
N SER A 328 -8.60 10.55 14.85
CA SER A 328 -9.82 9.73 14.86
C SER A 328 -9.46 8.29 14.55
N HIS A 329 -10.34 7.32 14.85
CA HIS A 329 -10.16 5.86 14.72
C HIS A 329 -9.97 5.34 13.27
N HIS A 330 -9.28 6.08 12.41
CA HIS A 330 -9.01 5.73 11.02
C HIS A 330 -7.60 5.14 10.82
N GLY A 331 -6.75 5.14 11.84
CA GLY A 331 -5.41 4.54 11.80
C GLY A 331 -4.33 5.36 11.10
N GLY A 332 -4.60 6.63 10.77
CA GLY A 332 -3.67 7.52 10.07
C GLY A 332 -3.48 7.22 8.57
N HIS A 333 -3.07 8.24 7.82
CA HIS A 333 -2.56 8.11 6.45
C HIS A 333 -1.03 8.04 6.40
N ASN A 334 -0.46 7.89 5.21
CA ASN A 334 0.96 7.62 5.02
C ASN A 334 1.83 8.86 5.29
N PRO A 335 2.61 8.93 6.38
CA PRO A 335 3.46 10.08 6.66
C PRO A 335 4.72 10.12 5.78
N LEU A 336 5.09 9.01 5.14
CA LEU A 336 6.29 8.96 4.29
C LEU A 336 6.15 9.78 3.02
N GLU A 337 4.94 9.94 2.48
CA GLU A 337 4.71 10.76 1.28
C GLU A 337 5.14 12.21 1.50
N ALA A 338 4.82 12.77 2.67
CA ALA A 338 5.25 14.11 3.06
C ALA A 338 6.76 14.15 3.34
N ALA A 339 7.27 13.16 4.08
CA ALA A 339 8.69 13.08 4.43
C ALA A 339 9.61 12.97 3.20
N GLN A 340 9.22 12.19 2.19
CA GLN A 340 9.95 12.06 0.91
C GLN A 340 10.02 13.38 0.13
N LEU A 341 9.07 14.29 0.37
CA LEU A 341 8.96 15.58 -0.30
C LEU A 341 9.48 16.74 0.56
N GLY A 342 10.22 16.42 1.63
CA GLY A 342 10.89 17.43 2.44
C GLY A 342 9.97 18.19 3.39
N CYS A 343 8.82 17.63 3.75
CA CYS A 343 7.94 18.20 4.77
C CYS A 343 8.36 17.77 6.19
N ALA A 344 8.24 18.70 7.13
CA ALA A 344 8.11 18.39 8.55
C ALA A 344 6.77 17.67 8.77
N VAL A 345 6.77 16.62 9.58
CA VAL A 345 5.63 15.72 9.74
C VAL A 345 5.01 15.90 11.12
N ILE A 346 3.74 16.27 11.14
CA ILE A 346 2.91 16.31 12.34
C ILE A 346 1.77 15.31 12.15
N HIS A 347 1.39 14.59 13.19
CA HIS A 347 0.22 13.70 13.14
C HIS A 347 -0.45 13.59 14.50
N GLY A 348 -1.70 13.14 14.50
CA GLY A 348 -2.42 12.74 15.70
C GLY A 348 -1.95 11.40 16.27
N PRO A 349 -2.47 11.00 17.44
CA PRO A 349 -2.04 9.80 18.14
C PRO A 349 -2.42 8.49 17.43
N ASP A 350 -3.45 8.47 16.58
CA ASP A 350 -3.90 7.27 15.88
C ASP A 350 -3.15 7.04 14.56
N MET A 351 -2.10 6.22 14.60
CA MET A 351 -1.33 5.83 13.42
C MET A 351 -1.32 4.31 13.22
N ASP A 352 -2.37 3.58 13.61
CA ASP A 352 -2.40 2.11 13.58
C ASP A 352 -2.03 1.50 12.21
N ASN A 353 -2.41 2.13 11.09
CA ASN A 353 -2.10 1.67 9.73
C ASN A 353 -0.62 1.84 9.35
N PHE A 354 0.10 2.68 10.08
CA PHE A 354 1.50 3.06 9.86
C PHE A 354 2.31 3.06 11.16
N SER A 355 1.93 2.22 12.13
CA SER A 355 2.47 2.24 13.49
C SER A 355 3.98 2.07 13.55
N SER A 356 4.55 1.18 12.73
CA SER A 356 6.01 1.00 12.64
C SER A 356 6.72 2.24 12.10
N VAL A 357 6.12 2.93 11.13
CA VAL A 357 6.67 4.17 10.55
C VAL A 357 6.52 5.32 11.54
N ALA A 358 5.35 5.46 12.18
CA ALA A 358 5.13 6.48 13.20
C ALA A 358 6.11 6.32 14.37
N ALA A 359 6.36 5.08 14.81
CA ALA A 359 7.37 4.79 15.82
C ALA A 359 8.80 5.15 15.36
N ALA A 360 9.16 4.86 14.11
CA ALA A 360 10.46 5.24 13.56
C ALA A 360 10.64 6.77 13.43
N LEU A 361 9.60 7.48 12.98
CA LEU A 361 9.60 8.94 12.91
C LEU A 361 9.68 9.57 14.30
N ALA A 362 8.90 9.09 15.27
CA ALA A 362 8.96 9.59 16.64
C ALA A 362 10.34 9.33 17.29
N SER A 363 10.89 8.12 17.14
CA SER A 363 12.19 7.73 17.72
C SER A 363 13.36 8.52 17.13
N SER A 364 13.23 9.00 15.89
CA SER A 364 14.22 9.85 15.23
C SER A 364 13.93 11.34 15.38
N HIS A 365 12.90 11.75 16.13
CA HIS A 365 12.42 13.15 16.16
C HIS A 365 12.16 13.72 14.74
N GLY A 366 11.72 12.85 13.82
CA GLY A 366 11.29 13.17 12.46
C GLY A 366 9.79 13.46 12.36
N SER A 367 9.03 13.26 13.43
CA SER A 367 7.65 13.75 13.54
C SER A 367 7.31 14.28 14.93
N VAL A 368 6.22 15.05 15.00
CA VAL A 368 5.59 15.51 16.24
C VAL A 368 4.18 14.93 16.35
N VAL A 369 3.83 14.42 17.53
CA VAL A 369 2.48 13.94 17.84
C VAL A 369 1.72 15.05 18.55
N VAL A 370 0.51 15.35 18.08
CA VAL A 370 -0.37 16.37 18.67
C VAL A 370 -1.75 15.79 18.93
N GLY A 371 -2.42 16.19 20.01
CA GLY A 371 -3.76 15.75 20.39
C GLY A 371 -4.84 16.83 20.28
N THR A 372 -4.45 18.10 20.11
CA THR A 372 -5.37 19.24 20.11
C THR A 372 -5.02 20.26 19.03
N ALA A 373 -5.96 21.17 18.72
CA ALA A 373 -5.70 22.27 17.79
C ALA A 373 -4.63 23.24 18.32
N GLN A 374 -4.55 23.43 19.64
CA GLN A 374 -3.55 24.27 20.30
C GLN A 374 -2.15 23.66 20.21
N GLU A 375 -2.02 22.35 20.44
CA GLU A 375 -0.76 21.64 20.24
C GLU A 375 -0.32 21.65 18.78
N LEU A 376 -1.26 21.48 17.84
CA LEU A 376 -0.98 21.61 16.41
C LEU A 376 -0.49 23.01 16.05
N ALA A 377 -1.17 24.06 16.51
CA ALA A 377 -0.75 25.44 16.29
C ALA A 377 0.64 25.70 16.88
N HIS A 378 0.89 25.25 18.10
CA HIS A 378 2.20 25.40 18.75
C HIS A 378 3.32 24.73 17.95
N ALA A 379 3.13 23.47 17.53
CA ALA A 379 4.12 22.74 16.75
C ALA A 379 4.39 23.40 15.37
N ILE A 380 3.34 23.89 14.70
CA ILE A 380 3.49 24.62 13.43
C ILE A 380 4.25 25.93 13.64
N ARG A 381 3.94 26.67 14.71
CA ARG A 381 4.61 27.93 15.02
C ARG A 381 6.10 27.72 15.26
N GLU A 382 6.47 26.76 16.09
CA GLU A 382 7.88 26.44 16.35
C GLU A 382 8.64 26.11 15.06
N LEU A 383 8.01 25.38 14.13
CA LEU A 383 8.59 25.05 12.84
C LEU A 383 8.73 26.25 11.89
N PHE A 384 7.88 27.28 12.01
CA PHE A 384 8.04 28.52 11.25
C PHE A 384 9.08 29.46 11.88
N GLU A 385 9.17 29.50 13.21
CA GLU A 385 10.09 30.39 13.95
C GLU A 385 11.53 29.86 13.96
N ASP A 386 11.72 28.54 14.11
CA ASP A 386 13.04 27.91 14.18
C ASP A 386 13.36 27.14 12.89
N ARG A 387 14.15 27.80 12.03
CA ARG A 387 14.61 27.21 10.76
C ARG A 387 15.52 25.99 10.97
N GLU A 388 16.35 25.96 12.01
CA GLU A 388 17.21 24.81 12.30
C GLU A 388 16.38 23.62 12.74
N PHE A 389 15.36 23.86 13.57
CA PHE A 389 14.41 22.84 13.98
C PHE A 389 13.64 22.25 12.79
N LEU A 390 13.12 23.11 11.90
CA LEU A 390 12.46 22.68 10.66
C LEU A 390 13.39 21.85 9.77
N VAL A 391 14.61 22.32 9.51
CA VAL A 391 15.59 21.59 8.68
C VAL A 391 15.99 20.27 9.34
N GLY A 392 16.18 20.25 10.65
CA GLY A 392 16.49 19.04 11.40
C GLY A 392 15.36 18.01 11.33
N GLN A 393 14.11 18.42 11.57
CA GLN A 393 12.96 17.51 11.54
C GLN A 393 12.73 16.96 10.12
N THR A 394 12.75 17.82 9.10
CA THR A 394 12.60 17.43 7.69
C THR A 394 13.68 16.43 7.26
N ALA A 395 14.94 16.67 7.63
CA ALA A 395 16.04 15.75 7.31
C ALA A 395 15.89 14.38 7.97
N ARG A 396 15.46 14.34 9.25
CA ARG A 396 15.23 13.07 9.97
C ARG A 396 14.02 12.32 9.42
N ALA A 397 12.94 13.02 9.10
CA ALA A 397 11.78 12.44 8.42
C ALA A 397 12.18 11.84 7.06
N ALA A 398 12.95 12.58 6.25
CA ALA A 398 13.44 12.12 4.96
C ALA A 398 14.36 10.90 5.09
N ALA A 399 15.22 10.83 6.12
CA ALA A 399 16.07 9.67 6.37
C ALA A 399 15.25 8.40 6.69
N VAL A 400 14.18 8.53 7.47
CA VAL A 400 13.23 7.41 7.69
C VAL A 400 12.58 7.01 6.37
N ALA A 401 12.14 7.97 5.56
CA ALA A 401 11.53 7.68 4.27
C ALA A 401 12.48 7.00 3.28
N GLU A 402 13.74 7.42 3.20
CA GLU A 402 14.75 6.84 2.32
C GLU A 402 15.12 5.42 2.73
N THR A 403 15.26 5.17 4.04
CA THR A 403 15.47 3.81 4.58
C THR A 403 14.34 2.87 4.15
N ASN A 404 13.10 3.37 4.16
CA ASN A 404 11.94 2.61 3.74
C ASN A 404 11.79 2.50 2.21
N ARG A 405 12.35 3.45 1.45
CA ARG A 405 12.41 3.39 -0.02
C ARG A 405 13.31 2.26 -0.51
N GLY A 406 14.46 2.06 0.14
CA GLY A 406 15.39 0.97 -0.18
C GLY A 406 14.85 -0.44 0.07
N VAL A 407 13.67 -0.59 0.69
CA VAL A 407 13.06 -1.91 0.93
C VAL A 407 12.70 -2.60 -0.39
N VAL A 408 12.20 -1.90 -1.41
CA VAL A 408 11.92 -2.54 -2.72
C VAL A 408 13.19 -3.04 -3.39
N ASP A 409 14.28 -2.29 -3.31
CA ASP A 409 15.57 -2.71 -3.87
C ASP A 409 16.16 -3.89 -3.09
N SER A 410 16.01 -3.90 -1.76
CA SER A 410 16.44 -5.00 -0.89
C SER A 410 15.63 -6.28 -1.18
N VAL A 411 14.30 -6.14 -1.34
CA VAL A 411 13.42 -7.23 -1.76
C VAL A 411 13.84 -7.75 -3.13
N TYR A 412 14.01 -6.86 -4.10
CA TYR A 412 14.41 -7.23 -5.46
C TYR A 412 15.77 -7.95 -5.45
N ALA A 413 16.78 -7.41 -4.77
CA ALA A 413 18.10 -8.02 -4.66
C ALA A 413 18.04 -9.44 -4.06
N ALA A 414 17.16 -9.66 -3.06
CA ALA A 414 16.98 -10.97 -2.46
C ALA A 414 16.27 -11.98 -3.38
N ILE A 415 15.28 -11.54 -4.17
CA ILE A 415 14.52 -12.44 -5.06
C ILE A 415 15.16 -12.61 -6.45
N ALA A 416 15.97 -11.64 -6.90
CA ALA A 416 16.52 -11.60 -8.25
C ALA A 416 17.28 -12.88 -8.65
N PRO A 417 18.09 -13.51 -7.77
CA PRO A 417 18.73 -14.79 -8.12
C PRO A 417 17.71 -15.88 -8.50
N ALA A 418 16.63 -16.02 -7.74
CA ALA A 418 15.59 -17.02 -8.01
C ALA A 418 14.78 -16.67 -9.27
N VAL A 419 14.50 -15.38 -9.48
CA VAL A 419 13.84 -14.89 -10.70
C VAL A 419 14.70 -15.18 -11.93
N HIS A 420 15.97 -14.76 -11.93
CA HIS A 420 16.88 -14.97 -13.06
C HIS A 420 17.11 -16.46 -13.37
N GLU A 421 17.19 -17.32 -12.36
CA GLU A 421 17.29 -18.77 -12.55
C GLU A 421 16.03 -19.32 -13.25
N ALA A 422 14.84 -18.93 -12.79
CA ALA A 422 13.58 -19.32 -13.41
C ALA A 422 13.47 -18.83 -14.87
N LEU A 423 13.92 -17.59 -15.15
CA LEU A 423 13.93 -17.04 -16.50
C LEU A 423 14.84 -17.81 -17.47
N ARG A 424 15.98 -18.35 -17.00
CA ARG A 424 16.92 -19.14 -17.82
C ARG A 424 16.43 -20.57 -18.06
N GLY A 425 15.72 -21.16 -17.10
CA GLY A 425 15.24 -22.54 -17.16
C GLY A 425 14.19 -22.80 -18.25
N GLY A 426 13.49 -21.76 -18.71
CA GLY A 426 12.47 -21.86 -19.77
C GLY A 426 13.03 -22.04 -21.20
N GLY A 427 14.35 -21.96 -21.40
CA GLY A 427 14.98 -22.01 -22.73
C GLY A 427 15.47 -23.39 -23.19
N ILE A 428 15.38 -24.44 -22.35
CA ILE A 428 15.93 -25.77 -22.68
C ILE A 428 14.78 -26.78 -22.80
N ALA A 429 13.95 -26.62 -23.82
CA ALA A 429 13.03 -27.65 -24.30
C ALA A 429 12.85 -27.48 -25.81
N GLY A 430 13.91 -27.77 -26.56
CA GLY A 430 13.93 -27.61 -28.01
C GLY A 430 15.29 -27.90 -28.63
N SER A 431 15.77 -29.15 -28.47
CA SER A 431 16.73 -29.78 -29.39
C SER A 431 16.41 -31.26 -29.49
#